data_AF-A0A3G8C1V6-F1
#
_entry.id   AF-A0A3G8C1V6-F1
#
_cell.length_a   1.000
_cell.length_b   1.000
_cell.length_c   1.000
_cell.angle_alpha   90.00
_cell.angle_beta   90.00
_cell.angle_gamma   90.00
#
_symmetry.space_group_name_H-M   'P 1'
#
loop_
_entity.id
_entity.type
_entity.pdbx_description
1 polymer ?
#
loop_
_entity_poly.entity_id
_entity_poly.type
_entity_poly.pdbx_seq_one_letter_code
_entity_poly.pdbx_strand_id
1 'polypeptide(L)' 'MFDLTKLEKTQTPQDVKAQADSREALAYLASTDWYSLRFMEDKTPVPEAILAARAVARRKVIT' A
#
# COMPACT_ATOMS: atom_id res chain seq x y z
N MET A 1 -16.16 38.47 -2.19
CA MET A 1 -15.44 37.56 -3.10
C MET A 1 -15.53 36.17 -2.49
N PHE A 2 -16.06 35.18 -3.21
CA PHE A 2 -16.22 33.81 -2.68
C PHE A 2 -14.86 33.11 -2.63
N ASP A 3 -14.58 32.45 -1.51
CA ASP A 3 -13.34 31.73 -1.29
C ASP A 3 -13.44 30.32 -1.86
N LEU A 4 -12.93 30.16 -3.08
CA LEU A 4 -12.98 28.90 -3.84
C LEU A 4 -12.02 27.84 -3.29
N THR A 5 -11.11 28.17 -2.35
CA THR A 5 -10.19 27.18 -1.77
C THR A 5 -10.88 26.24 -0.77
N LYS A 6 -12.12 26.53 -0.39
CA LYS A 6 -12.94 25.70 0.52
C LYS A 6 -13.77 24.64 -0.20
N LEU A 7 -13.73 24.61 -1.53
CA LEU A 7 -14.39 23.55 -2.30
C LEU A 7 -13.60 22.27 -2.11
N GLU A 8 -14.19 21.30 -1.38
CA GLU A 8 -13.64 19.95 -1.34
C GLU A 8 -13.57 19.40 -2.77
N LYS A 9 -12.40 18.87 -3.15
CA LYS A 9 -12.27 18.15 -4.41
C LYS A 9 -13.20 16.95 -4.36
N THR A 10 -14.23 16.95 -5.20
CA THR A 10 -15.06 15.77 -5.42
C THR A 10 -14.15 14.64 -5.87
N GLN A 11 -14.07 13.57 -5.08
CA GLN A 11 -13.24 12.42 -5.44
C GLN A 11 -13.77 11.80 -6.72
N THR A 12 -12.88 11.62 -7.69
CA THR A 12 -13.22 10.92 -8.93
C THR A 12 -13.37 9.42 -8.64
N PRO A 13 -14.11 8.68 -9.49
CA PRO A 13 -14.13 7.22 -9.40
C PRO A 13 -12.73 6.59 -9.44
N GLN A 14 -11.77 7.23 -10.13
CA GLN A 14 -10.37 6.79 -10.14
C GLN A 14 -9.71 6.97 -8.76
N ASP A 15 -9.97 8.08 -8.06
CA ASP A 15 -9.43 8.34 -6.72
C ASP A 15 -9.96 7.30 -5.70
N VAL A 16 -11.25 6.98 -5.78
CA VAL A 16 -11.87 5.96 -4.92
C VAL A 16 -11.25 4.58 -5.16
N LYS A 17 -11.03 4.23 -6.44
CA LYS A 17 -10.35 2.97 -6.78
C LYS A 17 -8.91 2.94 -6.29
N ALA A 18 -8.16 4.03 -6.50
CA ALA A 18 -6.77 4.12 -6.03
C ALA A 18 -6.67 3.99 -4.51
N GLN A 19 -7.63 4.56 -3.76
CA GLN A 19 -7.72 4.38 -2.32
C GLN A 19 -8.01 2.93 -1.91
N ALA A 20 -8.93 2.25 -2.61
CA ALA A 20 -9.22 0.84 -2.37
C ALA A 20 -7.98 -0.03 -2.63
N ASP A 21 -7.34 0.14 -3.80
CA ASP A 21 -6.14 -0.59 -4.21
C ASP A 21 -4.98 -0.37 -3.20
N SER A 22 -4.86 0.86 -2.68
CA SER A 22 -3.87 1.21 -1.65
C SER A 22 -4.16 0.53 -0.32
N ARG A 23 -5.42 0.49 0.13
CA ARG A 23 -5.82 -0.21 1.36
C ARG A 23 -5.53 -1.70 1.28
N GLU A 24 -5.85 -2.34 0.15
CA GLU A 24 -5.52 -3.75 -0.08
C GLU A 24 -4.01 -3.99 -0.09
N ALA A 25 -3.23 -3.09 -0.71
CA ALA A 25 -1.78 -3.18 -0.70
C ALA A 25 -1.19 -3.07 0.72
N LEU A 26 -1.70 -2.14 1.54
CA LEU A 26 -1.30 -2.00 2.94
C LEU A 26 -1.65 -3.25 3.76
N ALA A 27 -2.86 -3.79 3.57
CA ALA A 27 -3.27 -5.02 4.24
C ALA A 27 -2.35 -6.20 3.89
N TYR A 28 -1.97 -6.33 2.62
CA TYR A 28 -1.02 -7.35 2.17
C TYR A 28 0.39 -7.14 2.74
N LEU A 29 0.88 -5.90 2.78
CA LEU A 29 2.19 -5.59 3.36
C LEU A 29 2.22 -5.94 4.85
N ALA A 30 1.15 -5.62 5.58
CA ALA A 30 1.01 -5.98 6.99
C ALA A 30 0.93 -7.49 7.22
N SER A 31 0.14 -8.22 6.41
CA SER A 31 -0.02 -9.67 6.55
C SER A 31 1.24 -10.46 6.19
N THR A 32 2.17 -9.86 5.43
CA THR A 32 3.45 -10.49 5.03
C THR A 32 4.66 -9.94 5.76
N ASP A 33 4.48 -9.04 6.74
CA ASP A 33 5.59 -8.39 7.44
C ASP A 33 6.38 -9.34 8.35
N TRP A 34 5.71 -10.40 8.82
CA TRP A 34 6.35 -11.46 9.60
C TRP A 34 7.50 -12.15 8.86
N TYR A 35 7.49 -12.18 7.52
CA TYR A 35 8.62 -12.71 6.75
C TYR A 35 9.90 -11.91 6.99
N SER A 36 9.77 -10.59 7.12
CA SER A 36 10.90 -9.71 7.45
C SER A 36 11.38 -9.96 8.87
N LEU A 37 10.49 -10.18 9.84
CA LEU A 37 10.85 -10.55 11.21
C LEU A 37 11.60 -11.90 11.24
N ARG A 38 11.05 -12.94 10.62
CA ARG A 38 11.67 -14.27 10.53
C ARG A 38 13.07 -14.23 9.89
N PHE A 39 13.26 -13.40 8.85
CA PHE A 39 14.59 -13.23 8.26
C PHE A 39 15.57 -12.57 9.24
N MET A 40 15.12 -11.61 10.04
CA MET A 40 15.98 -10.97 11.03
C MET A 40 16.40 -11.94 12.14
N GLU A 41 15.44 -12.72 12.64
CA GLU A 41 15.60 -13.68 13.74
C GLU A 41 16.42 -14.91 13.32
N ASP A 42 15.94 -15.65 12.32
CA ASP A 42 16.47 -16.97 11.97
C ASP A 42 17.39 -16.98 10.75
N LYS A 43 17.60 -15.81 10.12
CA LYS A 43 18.26 -15.70 8.80
C LYS A 43 17.61 -16.53 7.70
N THR A 44 16.36 -16.97 7.90
CA THR A 44 15.62 -17.68 6.85
C THR A 44 15.29 -16.70 5.72
N PRO A 45 15.73 -16.95 4.49
CA PRO A 45 15.44 -16.06 3.37
C PRO A 45 13.94 -15.91 3.12
N VAL A 46 13.51 -14.69 2.79
CA VAL A 46 12.15 -14.41 2.36
C VAL A 46 11.93 -15.04 0.98
N PRO A 47 10.81 -15.74 0.74
CA PRO A 47 10.53 -16.30 -0.58
C PRO A 47 10.49 -15.22 -1.66
N GLU A 48 11.11 -15.50 -2.82
CA GLU A 48 11.23 -14.54 -3.92
C GLU A 48 9.86 -14.03 -4.40
N ALA A 49 8.86 -14.92 -4.48
CA ALA A 49 7.49 -14.55 -4.82
C ALA A 49 6.90 -13.51 -3.86
N ILE A 50 7.22 -13.60 -2.56
CA ILE A 50 6.77 -12.63 -1.56
C ILE A 50 7.52 -11.31 -1.70
N LEU A 51 8.82 -11.33 -1.98
CA LEU A 51 9.60 -10.11 -2.26
C LEU A 51 9.03 -9.36 -3.48
N ALA A 52 8.80 -10.07 -4.58
CA ALA A 52 8.22 -9.50 -5.79
C ALA A 52 6.81 -8.94 -5.54
N ALA A 53 5.95 -9.70 -4.86
CA ALA A 53 4.59 -9.25 -4.53
C ALA A 53 4.59 -8.04 -3.58
N ARG A 54 5.49 -7.98 -2.59
CA ARG A 54 5.66 -6.81 -1.71
C ARG A 54 6.14 -5.59 -2.49
N ALA A 55 7.04 -5.76 -3.46
CA ALA A 55 7.48 -4.66 -4.34
C ALA A 55 6.34 -4.13 -5.23
N VAL A 56 5.43 -5.00 -5.70
CA VAL A 56 4.21 -4.58 -6.40
C VAL A 56 3.26 -3.83 -5.46
N ALA A 57 3.01 -4.36 -4.27
CA ALA A 57 2.11 -3.74 -3.29
C ALA A 57 2.58 -2.32 -2.91
N ARG A 58 3.87 -2.12 -2.64
CA ARG A 58 4.43 -0.80 -2.31
C ARG A 58 4.17 0.26 -3.39
N ARG A 59 4.14 -0.13 -4.68
CA ARG A 59 3.85 0.79 -5.79
C ARG A 59 2.38 1.22 -5.87
N LYS A 60 1.48 0.51 -5.20
CA LYS A 60 0.04 0.83 -5.16
C LYS A 60 -0.33 1.74 -3.99
N VAL A 61 0.56 1.93 -3.02
CA VAL A 61 0.30 2.78 -1.87
C VAL A 61 0.36 4.24 -2.31
N ILE A 62 -0.76 4.94 -2.20
CA ILE A 62 -0.83 6.40 -2.34
C ILE A 62 -0.38 7.06 -1.02
N THR A 63 0.61 7.96 -1.12
CA THR A 63 1.14 8.79 -0.02
C THR A 63 0.73 10.25 -0.17
#